data_AF-A0A073JM73-F1
#
_entry.id   AF-A0A073JM73-F1
#
_cell.length_a   1.000
_cell.length_b   1.000
_cell.length_c   1.000
_cell.angle_alpha   90.00
_cell.angle_beta   90.00
_cell.angle_gamma   90.00
#
_symmetry.space_group_name_H-M   'P 1'
#
loop_
_entity.id
_entity.type
_entity.pdbx_description
1 polymer ?
#
loop_
_entity_poly.entity_id
_entity_poly.type
_entity_poly.pdbx_seq_one_letter_code
_entity_poly.pdbx_strand_id
1 'polypeptide(L)'
;MSAETKVLSTSTRTNLEALKHHMKKLGFKYYEERDGWVTFGTHLMMNGEGVAPYDCISISVRFMVINVDLWGFDLINKLPEARQAILDFYEAEGNYGKDW
;
A
#
# COMPACT_ATOMS: atom_id res chain seq x y z
N MET A 1 -5.87 -22.76 -17.21
CA MET A 1 -5.11 -21.57 -17.62
C MET A 1 -4.15 -21.24 -16.51
N SER A 2 -2.84 -21.30 -16.76
CA SER A 2 -1.84 -20.89 -15.77
C SER A 2 -1.88 -19.37 -15.71
N ALA A 3 -2.37 -18.80 -14.61
CA ALA A 3 -2.22 -17.37 -14.37
C ALA A 3 -0.71 -17.15 -14.21
N GLU A 4 -0.06 -16.62 -15.24
CA GLU A 4 1.29 -16.10 -15.10
C GLU A 4 1.22 -15.02 -14.02
N THR A 5 1.69 -15.35 -12.83
CA THR A 5 1.91 -14.39 -11.75
C THR A 5 2.99 -13.45 -12.27
N LYS A 6 2.56 -12.39 -12.95
CA LYS A 6 3.47 -11.45 -13.61
C LYS A 6 4.37 -10.86 -12.52
N VAL A 7 5.61 -11.35 -12.51
CA VAL A 7 6.60 -11.04 -11.48
C VAL A 7 6.88 -9.54 -11.53
N LEU A 8 6.84 -8.87 -10.37
CA LEU A 8 7.17 -7.44 -10.30
C LEU A 8 8.57 -7.18 -10.83
N SER A 9 8.73 -6.04 -11.51
CA SER A 9 10.03 -5.56 -11.95
C SER A 9 10.95 -5.32 -10.74
N THR A 10 12.27 -5.36 -10.96
CA THR A 10 13.23 -5.08 -9.89
C THR A 10 13.06 -3.66 -9.32
N SER A 11 12.80 -2.66 -10.18
CA SER A 11 12.57 -1.28 -9.74
C SER A 11 11.29 -1.16 -8.91
N THR A 12 10.20 -1.78 -9.35
CA THR A 12 8.92 -1.78 -8.59
C THR A 12 9.10 -2.41 -7.22
N ARG A 13 9.87 -3.50 -7.10
CA ARG A 13 10.19 -4.10 -5.79
C ARG A 13 10.98 -3.14 -4.91
N THR A 14 12.01 -2.49 -5.44
CA THR A 14 12.81 -1.52 -4.67
C THR A 14 11.97 -0.35 -4.18
N ASN A 15 11.13 0.22 -5.04
CA ASN A 15 10.23 1.33 -4.69
C ASN A 15 9.19 0.88 -3.66
N LEU A 16 8.66 -0.34 -3.79
CA LEU A 16 7.75 -0.93 -2.82
C LEU A 16 8.44 -1.16 -1.46
N GLU A 17 9.69 -1.61 -1.41
CA GLU A 17 10.43 -1.74 -0.14
C GLU A 17 10.68 -0.37 0.53
N ALA A 18 10.96 0.67 -0.24
CA ALA A 18 11.06 2.03 0.28
C ALA A 18 9.72 2.50 0.88
N LEU A 19 8.61 2.25 0.18
CA LEU A 19 7.27 2.55 0.68
C LEU A 19 6.94 1.75 1.95
N LYS A 20 7.21 0.44 1.98
CA LYS A 20 7.02 -0.41 3.16
C LYS A 20 7.77 0.12 4.37
N HIS A 21 9.03 0.50 4.17
CA HIS A 21 9.86 1.07 5.23
C HIS A 21 9.31 2.40 5.75
N HIS A 22 8.82 3.27 4.86
CA HIS A 22 8.20 4.54 5.24
C HIS A 22 6.88 4.33 6.00
N MET A 23 5.98 3.50 5.47
CA MET A 23 4.70 3.15 6.11
C MET A 23 4.90 2.53 7.50
N LYS A 24 5.96 1.73 7.68
CA LYS A 24 6.36 1.19 8.98
C LYS A 24 6.71 2.27 10.01
N LYS A 25 7.37 3.35 9.60
CA LYS A 25 7.66 4.49 10.50
C LYS A 25 6.40 5.20 10.96
N LEU A 26 5.37 5.24 10.11
CA LEU A 26 4.04 5.76 10.44
C LEU A 26 3.22 4.80 11.33
N GLY A 27 3.73 3.59 11.58
CA GLY A 27 3.05 2.59 12.40
C GLY A 27 2.15 1.64 11.62
N PHE A 28 2.16 1.72 10.28
CA PHE A 28 1.50 0.73 9.43
C PHE A 28 2.42 -0.47 9.20
N LYS A 29 1.86 -1.68 9.23
CA LYS A 29 2.52 -2.92 8.86
C LYS A 29 2.13 -3.29 7.44
N TYR A 30 3.06 -3.86 6.69
CA TYR A 30 2.78 -4.50 5.41
C TYR A 30 2.21 -5.90 5.68
N TYR A 31 1.14 -6.28 4.98
CA TYR A 31 0.46 -7.57 5.19
C TYR A 31 0.55 -8.49 3.99
N GLU A 32 0.10 -8.02 2.83
CA GLU A 32 0.07 -8.85 1.63
C GLU A 32 0.31 -8.03 0.38
N GLU A 33 0.85 -8.74 -0.61
CA GLU A 33 0.78 -8.38 -2.02
C GLU A 33 -0.05 -9.48 -2.70
N ARG A 34 -1.24 -9.13 -3.20
CA ARG A 34 -2.15 -10.08 -3.84
C ARG A 34 -2.83 -9.42 -5.04
N ASP A 35 -2.82 -10.10 -6.17
CA ASP A 35 -3.51 -9.66 -7.40
C ASP A 35 -3.13 -8.23 -7.85
N GLY A 36 -1.91 -7.79 -7.55
CA GLY A 36 -1.42 -6.44 -7.85
C GLY A 36 -1.84 -5.37 -6.85
N TRP A 37 -2.37 -5.76 -5.70
CA TRP A 37 -2.66 -4.89 -4.56
C TRP A 37 -1.65 -5.11 -3.45
N VAL A 38 -1.30 -4.04 -2.76
CA VAL A 38 -0.51 -4.03 -1.53
C VAL A 38 -1.35 -3.42 -0.43
N THR A 39 -1.44 -4.10 0.71
CA THR A 39 -2.21 -3.63 1.87
C THR A 39 -1.32 -3.35 3.07
N PHE A 40 -1.52 -2.15 3.62
CA PHE A 40 -0.93 -1.66 4.87
C PHE A 40 -2.01 -1.53 5.94
N GLY A 41 -1.68 -1.77 7.21
CA GLY A 41 -2.64 -1.60 8.32
C GLY A 41 -2.00 -1.64 9.70
N THR A 42 -2.76 -1.42 10.76
CA THR A 42 -2.20 -1.33 12.12
C THR A 42 -2.71 -2.41 13.06
N HIS A 43 -3.95 -2.87 12.87
CA HIS A 43 -4.59 -3.89 13.67
C HIS A 43 -4.66 -5.23 12.93
N LEU A 44 -4.30 -6.31 13.61
CA LEU A 44 -4.58 -7.68 13.17
C LEU A 44 -6.04 -8.00 13.52
N MET A 45 -6.73 -8.71 12.64
CA MET A 45 -8.05 -9.30 12.95
C MET A 45 -7.98 -10.18 14.21
N MET A 46 -9.10 -10.34 14.91
CA MET A 46 -9.20 -11.13 16.16
C MET A 46 -8.74 -12.60 16.01
N ASN A 47 -8.59 -13.10 14.78
CA ASN A 47 -8.14 -14.47 14.50
C ASN A 47 -6.70 -14.55 13.96
N GLY A 48 -5.94 -13.45 14.00
CA GLY A 48 -4.52 -13.43 13.62
C GLY A 48 -4.23 -13.47 12.11
N GLU A 49 -5.25 -13.58 11.26
CA GLU A 49 -5.11 -13.56 9.81
C GLU A 49 -5.59 -12.23 9.24
N GLY A 50 -4.70 -11.49 8.57
CA GLY A 50 -5.02 -10.28 7.83
C GLY A 50 -5.13 -8.99 8.65
N VAL A 51 -5.48 -7.90 7.95
CA VAL A 51 -5.71 -6.59 8.55
C VAL A 51 -7.14 -6.50 9.04
N ALA A 52 -7.36 -5.82 10.17
CA ALA A 52 -8.70 -5.41 10.54
C ALA A 52 -9.37 -4.68 9.35
N PRO A 53 -10.66 -4.95 9.06
CA PRO A 53 -11.36 -4.33 7.93
C PRO A 53 -11.35 -2.80 8.02
N TYR A 54 -11.24 -2.29 9.24
CA TYR A 54 -11.15 -0.89 9.58
C TYR A 54 -9.73 -0.63 10.12
N ASP A 55 -9.05 0.40 9.65
CA ASP A 55 -7.63 0.75 9.85
C ASP A 55 -6.62 0.17 8.83
N CYS A 56 -6.96 0.25 7.55
CA CYS A 56 -6.11 -0.17 6.45
C CYS A 56 -5.99 0.86 5.29
N ILE A 57 -4.90 0.75 4.54
CA ILE A 57 -4.65 1.44 3.27
C ILE A 57 -4.22 0.38 2.26
N SER A 58 -4.99 0.21 1.19
CA SER A 58 -4.66 -0.68 0.08
C SER A 58 -4.38 0.13 -1.18
N ILE A 59 -3.30 -0.18 -1.87
CA ILE A 59 -2.91 0.47 -3.12
C ILE A 59 -2.68 -0.57 -4.22
N SER A 60 -2.97 -0.21 -5.47
CA SER A 60 -2.56 -1.04 -6.61
C SER A 60 -1.11 -0.71 -6.99
N VAL A 61 -0.26 -1.73 -7.17
CA VAL A 61 1.12 -1.55 -7.68
C VAL A 61 1.15 -1.45 -9.21
N ARG A 62 0.01 -1.58 -9.89
CA ARG A 62 -0.09 -1.58 -11.36
C ARG A 62 -0.68 -0.29 -11.93
N PHE A 63 -1.54 0.36 -11.14
CA PHE A 63 -2.27 1.57 -11.52
C PHE A 63 -2.51 2.40 -10.27
N MET A 64 -2.69 3.72 -10.43
CA MET A 64 -2.88 4.61 -9.30
C MET A 64 -4.31 4.54 -8.76
N VAL A 65 -4.53 3.61 -7.82
CA VAL A 65 -5.79 3.47 -7.09
C VAL A 65 -5.47 3.20 -5.63
N ILE A 66 -6.15 3.94 -4.76
CA ILE A 66 -5.96 3.92 -3.31
C ILE A 66 -7.33 3.68 -2.66
N ASN A 67 -7.40 2.70 -1.77
CA ASN A 67 -8.54 2.45 -0.88
C ASN A 67 -8.06 2.67 0.57
N VAL A 68 -8.82 3.45 1.34
CA VAL A 68 -8.46 3.85 2.71
C VAL A 68 -9.69 3.71 3.59
N ASP A 69 -9.57 2.94 4.67
CA ASP A 69 -10.58 2.85 5.72
C ASP A 69 -9.87 3.02 7.07
N LEU A 70 -10.02 4.19 7.72
CA LEU A 70 -9.33 4.55 8.96
C LEU A 70 -10.34 5.07 9.99
N TRP A 71 -10.36 4.44 11.16
CA TRP A 71 -11.23 4.80 12.28
C TRP A 71 -10.44 5.30 13.49
N GLY A 72 -9.16 4.92 13.61
CA GLY A 72 -8.24 5.45 14.62
C GLY A 72 -7.83 6.90 14.35
N PHE A 73 -8.09 7.82 15.29
CA PHE A 73 -7.70 9.24 15.19
C PHE A 73 -6.19 9.45 14.98
N ASP A 74 -5.35 8.62 15.62
CA ASP A 74 -3.89 8.68 15.47
C ASP A 74 -3.44 8.29 14.05
N LEU A 75 -4.21 7.47 13.35
CA LEU A 75 -3.95 7.06 11.96
C LEU A 75 -4.41 8.11 10.97
N ILE A 76 -5.59 8.70 11.22
CA ILE A 76 -6.13 9.81 10.41
C ILE A 76 -5.11 10.97 10.36
N ASN A 77 -4.48 11.29 11.50
CA ASN A 77 -3.47 12.34 11.56
C ASN A 77 -2.21 12.06 10.72
N LYS A 78 -1.94 10.80 10.37
CA LYS A 78 -0.79 10.38 9.55
C LYS A 78 -1.15 10.25 8.07
N LEU A 79 -2.43 10.34 7.72
CA LEU A 79 -2.91 10.21 6.35
C LEU A 79 -2.25 11.19 5.37
N PRO A 80 -1.95 12.46 5.73
CA PRO A 80 -1.26 13.36 4.82
C PRO A 80 0.13 12.85 4.40
N GLU A 81 0.93 12.35 5.35
CA GLU A 81 2.27 11.82 5.09
C GLU A 81 2.21 10.49 4.35
N ALA A 82 1.31 9.58 4.77
CA ALA A 82 1.08 8.32 4.08
C ALA A 82 0.64 8.53 2.62
N ARG A 83 -0.26 9.49 2.37
CA ARG A 83 -0.69 9.88 1.03
C ARG A 83 0.48 10.36 0.20
N GLN A 84 1.34 11.23 0.74
CA GLN A 84 2.50 11.73 -0.01
C GLN A 84 3.46 10.59 -0.38
N ALA A 85 3.78 9.70 0.55
CA ALA A 85 4.65 8.55 0.27
C ALA A 85 4.08 7.62 -0.83
N ILE A 86 2.76 7.45 -0.89
CA ILE A 86 2.09 6.68 -1.95
C ILE A 86 2.17 7.40 -3.30
N LEU A 87 2.01 8.73 -3.31
CA LEU A 87 2.17 9.52 -4.54
C LEU A 87 3.60 9.46 -5.06
N ASP A 88 4.60 9.58 -4.18
CA ASP A 88 6.02 9.46 -4.52
C ASP A 88 6.34 8.07 -5.09
N PHE A 89 5.71 7.01 -4.57
CA PHE A 89 5.77 5.67 -5.15
C PHE A 89 5.23 5.65 -6.59
N TYR A 90 4.05 6.22 -6.84
CA TYR A 90 3.48 6.26 -8.20
C TYR A 90 4.29 7.13 -9.16
N GLU A 91 4.90 8.21 -8.70
CA GLU A 91 5.84 9.01 -9.47
C GLU A 91 7.08 8.20 -9.86
N ALA A 92 7.67 7.47 -8.91
CA ALA A 92 8.82 6.59 -9.17
C ALA A 92 8.50 5.44 -10.14
N GLU A 93 7.24 4.97 -10.20
CA GLU A 93 6.77 3.99 -11.17
C GLU A 93 6.46 4.58 -12.56
N GLY A 94 6.52 5.91 -12.73
CA GLY A 94 6.12 6.58 -13.98
C GLY A 94 4.61 6.54 -14.23
N ASN A 95 3.82 6.42 -13.17
CA ASN A 95 2.35 6.42 -13.20
C ASN A 95 1.75 7.81 -12.91
N TYR A 96 2.58 8.80 -12.57
CA TYR A 96 2.16 10.19 -12.41
C TYR A 96 2.07 10.87 -13.78
N GLY A 97 0.91 11.45 -14.11
CA GLY A 97 0.73 12.23 -15.34
C GLY A 97 0.43 11.45 -16.62
N LYS A 98 0.04 10.16 -16.54
CA LYS A 98 -0.67 9.54 -17.67
C LYS A 98 -2.14 9.94 -17.56
N ASP A 99 -2.60 10.68 -18.57
CA ASP A 99 -3.95 11.21 -18.70
C ASP A 99 -5.00 10.16 -18.27
N TRP A 100 -5.89 10.60 -17.36
CA TRP A 100 -7.05 9.84 -16.87
C TRP A 100 -8.28 10.14 -17.72
#